data_AF-A0A816R1J5-F1
#
_entry.id   AF-A0A816R1J5-F1
#
_cell.length_a   1.000
_cell.length_b   1.000
_cell.length_c   1.000
_cell.angle_alpha   90.00
_cell.angle_beta   90.00
_cell.angle_gamma   90.00
#
_symmetry.space_group_name_H-M   'P 1'
#
loop_
_entity.id
_entity.type
_entity.pdbx_description
1 polymer ?
#
loop_
_entity_poly.entity_id
_entity_poly.type
_entity_poly.pdbx_seq_one_letter_code
_entity_poly.pdbx_strand_id
1 'polypeptide(L)'
;MDAGVTDLSLVKRQINDQDMELVALVVVHVCQVTHDQLYSMNLTYLILIFIGTQALKILNLSGNQIGATGAQHLADALKNNEMLTTLNIGDNYIGDNGAQHIADVLHQNKTLTTVVLKNNDIGDEGTEELAEALVHNETLTTLDLHVKPNISTNPIWAQNGVTVAGGNGQGDATNQLHRPWGIFVDDDQTVIITDCRNHRIVQWKKGDTTSGQIVAGGNSQGNRLDQLDRPTDVLIDKETDSLIICELGNRRVVRWSRHSGTTQGEILIENIDCVGLVMDHQRYLYVSDIAKHEVRRYQLGDKNGTLVAGGNGRGDDLNQLNVPTYLFVDRQQNVYVSDRFNHRVMKWNKGVKEGIVAVGDQSEGNALTQLNRPHGLFVDTLGTLYVADSGNDRVMRWAQGEKQGTVIVGENGRGARANQIDLPTGLSFDRHGNLYVVDQRNHRVQRFSLDYNLA
;
A
#
# COMPACT_ATOMS: atom_id res chain seq x y z
N MET A 1 47.14 4.87 -0.27
CA MET A 1 46.39 4.02 -1.21
C MET A 1 45.03 3.87 -0.59
N ASP A 2 44.10 4.75 -0.95
CA ASP A 2 42.73 4.66 -0.48
C ASP A 2 41.93 4.01 -1.61
N ALA A 3 41.41 2.81 -1.34
CA ALA A 3 40.58 2.08 -2.29
C ALA A 3 39.23 2.80 -2.32
N GLY A 4 39.04 3.69 -3.29
CA GLY A 4 37.77 4.38 -3.48
C GLY A 4 36.62 3.37 -3.65
N VAL A 5 35.45 3.70 -3.10
CA VAL A 5 34.24 2.89 -3.21
C VAL A 5 33.83 2.77 -4.69
N THR A 6 33.82 1.55 -5.22
CA THR A 6 33.40 1.24 -6.60
C THR A 6 31.91 0.93 -6.72
N ASP A 7 31.26 0.61 -5.60
CA ASP A 7 29.86 0.17 -5.55
C ASP A 7 29.09 0.93 -4.46
N LEU A 8 27.99 1.56 -4.82
CA LEU A 8 27.10 2.28 -3.89
C LEU A 8 25.74 1.60 -3.87
N SER A 9 25.33 1.11 -2.70
CA SER A 9 24.04 0.47 -2.48
C SER A 9 23.23 1.22 -1.43
N LEU A 10 22.13 1.84 -1.85
CA LEU A 10 21.19 2.61 -1.04
C LEU A 10 19.80 1.97 -1.04
N VAL A 11 19.76 0.64 -0.94
CA VAL A 11 18.52 -0.13 -0.98
C VAL A 11 17.62 0.18 0.22
N LYS A 12 16.33 0.44 -0.03
CA LYS A 12 15.30 0.67 1.01
C LYS A 12 15.64 1.77 2.02
N ARG A 13 16.16 2.88 1.52
CA ARG A 13 16.54 4.05 2.31
C ARG A 13 15.49 5.17 2.28
N GLN A 14 14.30 4.90 1.73
CA GLN A 14 13.22 5.89 1.56
C GLN A 14 13.62 7.08 0.67
N ILE A 15 14.56 6.86 -0.26
CA ILE A 15 14.98 7.88 -1.23
C ILE A 15 13.79 8.18 -2.15
N ASN A 16 13.40 9.44 -2.27
CA ASN A 16 12.32 9.90 -3.13
C ASN A 16 12.84 10.89 -4.20
N ASP A 17 11.95 11.41 -5.03
CA ASP A 17 12.30 12.34 -6.13
C ASP A 17 13.09 13.58 -5.68
N GLN A 18 12.83 14.10 -4.47
CA GLN A 18 13.55 15.27 -3.94
C GLN A 18 14.99 14.93 -3.57
N ASP A 19 15.25 13.69 -3.13
CA ASP A 19 16.59 13.23 -2.78
C ASP A 19 17.44 12.95 -4.03
N MET A 20 16.78 12.71 -5.17
CA MET A 20 17.46 12.32 -6.41
C MET A 20 18.28 13.45 -7.03
N GLU A 21 18.04 14.72 -6.69
CA GLU A 21 18.94 15.82 -7.07
C GLU A 21 20.35 15.63 -6.47
N LEU A 22 20.42 15.24 -5.20
CA LEU A 22 21.69 14.99 -4.52
C LEU A 22 22.35 13.68 -4.99
N VAL A 23 21.57 12.64 -5.25
CA VAL A 23 22.09 11.38 -5.83
C VAL A 23 22.60 11.62 -7.26
N ALA A 24 21.89 12.42 -8.06
CA ALA A 24 22.31 12.82 -9.40
C ALA A 24 23.64 13.59 -9.33
N LEU A 25 23.82 14.49 -8.36
CA LEU A 25 25.10 15.17 -8.15
C LEU A 25 26.25 14.21 -7.86
N VAL A 26 26.02 13.13 -7.10
CA VAL A 26 27.02 12.06 -6.88
C VAL A 26 27.37 11.33 -8.18
N VAL A 27 26.41 11.19 -9.09
CA VAL A 27 26.63 10.58 -10.42
C VAL A 27 27.34 11.54 -11.39
N VAL A 28 27.14 12.86 -11.28
CA VAL A 28 27.78 13.88 -12.13
C VAL A 28 29.19 14.28 -11.67
N HIS A 29 29.44 14.45 -10.37
CA HIS A 29 30.65 15.13 -9.87
C HIS A 29 31.64 14.23 -9.13
N VAL A 30 32.73 13.89 -9.84
CA VAL A 30 34.07 13.72 -9.28
C VAL A 30 34.82 15.05 -9.51
N CYS A 31 35.43 15.59 -8.44
CA CYS A 31 36.22 16.83 -8.29
C CYS A 31 35.52 18.12 -7.76
N GLN A 32 36.06 18.56 -6.61
CA GLN A 32 36.08 19.85 -5.90
C GLN A 32 35.04 20.95 -6.21
N VAL A 33 34.23 21.31 -5.19
CA VAL A 33 33.90 22.71 -4.84
C VAL A 33 33.78 22.86 -3.31
N THR A 34 34.29 23.98 -2.78
CA THR A 34 34.32 24.37 -1.36
C THR A 34 33.12 25.20 -0.90
N HIS A 35 32.76 25.00 0.37
CA HIS A 35 32.11 25.89 1.35
C HIS A 35 31.17 27.00 0.83
N ASP A 36 29.88 26.70 0.74
CA ASP A 36 28.80 27.25 1.59
C ASP A 36 27.46 27.15 0.85
N GLN A 37 26.53 26.37 1.43
CA GLN A 37 25.05 26.37 1.33
C GLN A 37 24.58 24.91 1.58
N LEU A 38 23.62 24.53 2.42
CA LEU A 38 22.76 25.14 3.44
C LEU A 38 22.17 23.96 4.26
N TYR A 39 21.58 24.28 5.41
CA TYR A 39 21.12 23.38 6.49
C TYR A 39 19.87 22.52 6.20
N SER A 40 19.92 21.22 6.48
CA SER A 40 19.11 20.45 7.47
C SER A 40 19.22 18.94 7.20
N MET A 41 19.36 18.13 8.25
CA MET A 41 20.12 16.86 8.22
C MET A 41 19.37 15.61 7.71
N ASN A 42 19.85 14.92 6.66
CA ASN A 42 20.16 13.45 6.63
C ASN A 42 20.86 12.89 5.34
N LEU A 43 21.57 13.68 4.52
CA LEU A 43 22.44 13.17 3.42
C LEU A 43 23.94 13.50 3.60
N THR A 44 24.31 14.19 4.69
CA THR A 44 25.65 14.74 4.91
C THR A 44 26.72 13.66 5.13
N TYR A 45 26.34 12.44 5.53
CA TYR A 45 27.26 11.31 5.63
C TYR A 45 27.64 10.72 4.25
N LEU A 46 26.78 10.85 3.23
CA LEU A 46 27.12 10.44 1.87
C LEU A 46 28.17 11.39 1.28
N ILE A 47 27.99 12.70 1.43
CA ILE A 47 28.93 13.70 0.87
C ILE A 47 30.33 13.57 1.49
N LEU A 48 30.45 13.18 2.77
CA LEU A 48 31.74 12.91 3.44
C LEU A 48 32.43 11.61 2.96
N ILE A 49 31.69 10.60 2.50
CA ILE A 49 32.24 9.37 1.91
C ILE A 49 32.75 9.62 0.47
N PHE A 50 32.17 10.58 -0.24
CA PHE A 50 32.41 10.81 -1.67
C PHE A 50 33.55 11.80 -2.02
N ILE A 51 34.30 12.30 -1.03
CA ILE A 51 35.47 13.17 -1.26
C ILE A 51 36.66 12.40 -1.92
N GLY A 52 36.56 11.09 -2.14
CA GLY A 52 37.68 10.25 -2.61
C GLY A 52 37.49 9.34 -3.84
N THR A 53 36.35 9.30 -4.54
CA THR A 53 36.10 8.16 -5.46
C THR A 53 36.00 8.54 -6.94
N GLN A 54 37.07 8.38 -7.70
CA GLN A 54 37.05 8.45 -9.18
C GLN A 54 36.52 7.14 -9.84
N ALA A 55 35.64 6.36 -9.21
CA ALA A 55 35.53 4.93 -9.58
C ALA A 55 34.14 4.26 -9.45
N LEU A 56 33.03 4.98 -9.28
CA LEU A 56 31.73 4.32 -9.09
C LEU A 56 31.28 3.56 -10.37
N LYS A 57 31.26 2.23 -10.29
CA LYS A 57 30.86 1.31 -11.35
C LYS A 57 29.44 0.78 -11.16
N ILE A 58 29.00 0.61 -9.91
CA ILE A 58 27.69 0.06 -9.58
C ILE A 58 26.92 1.02 -8.69
N LEU A 59 25.69 1.33 -9.09
CA LEU A 59 24.75 2.12 -8.31
C LEU A 59 23.46 1.31 -8.13
N ASN A 60 23.15 0.97 -6.88
CA ASN A 60 21.94 0.24 -6.51
C ASN A 60 21.04 1.10 -5.63
N LEU A 61 19.95 1.58 -6.22
CA LEU A 61 18.89 2.38 -5.61
C LEU A 61 17.57 1.58 -5.48
N SER A 62 17.63 0.26 -5.48
CA SER A 62 16.40 -0.55 -5.49
C SER A 62 15.58 -0.44 -4.20
N GLY A 63 14.25 -0.59 -4.31
CA GLY A 63 13.36 -0.61 -3.16
C GLY A 63 13.17 0.75 -2.49
N ASN A 64 13.23 1.84 -3.26
CA ASN A 64 13.04 3.20 -2.78
C ASN A 64 11.70 3.77 -3.29
N GLN A 65 11.50 5.09 -3.21
CA GLN A 65 10.28 5.78 -3.63
C GLN A 65 10.54 6.68 -4.84
N ILE A 66 11.41 6.26 -5.76
CA ILE A 66 11.80 7.04 -6.94
C ILE A 66 10.66 6.99 -7.98
N GLY A 67 10.13 8.15 -8.34
CA GLY A 67 9.16 8.37 -9.40
C GLY A 67 9.79 8.89 -10.69
N ALA A 68 8.95 9.34 -11.62
CA ALA A 68 9.40 9.82 -12.94
C ALA A 68 10.38 11.00 -12.84
N THR A 69 10.16 11.93 -11.91
CA THR A 69 11.04 13.11 -11.71
C THR A 69 12.41 12.68 -11.19
N GLY A 70 12.46 11.74 -10.25
CA GLY A 70 13.71 11.22 -9.74
C GLY A 70 14.48 10.42 -10.80
N ALA A 71 13.77 9.69 -11.66
CA ALA A 71 14.34 9.03 -12.84
C ALA A 71 14.90 10.06 -13.84
N GLN A 72 14.23 11.20 -14.04
CA GLN A 72 14.72 12.30 -14.89
C GLN A 72 16.04 12.86 -14.37
N HIS A 73 16.12 13.18 -13.08
CA HIS A 73 17.36 13.69 -12.47
C HIS A 73 18.52 12.70 -12.64
N LEU A 74 18.25 11.42 -12.43
CA LEU A 74 19.23 10.36 -12.65
C LEU A 74 19.64 10.25 -14.12
N ALA A 75 18.67 10.36 -15.04
CA ALA A 75 18.93 10.30 -16.47
C ALA A 75 19.82 11.44 -16.94
N ASP A 76 19.55 12.67 -16.50
CA ASP A 76 20.37 13.84 -16.79
C ASP A 76 21.80 13.68 -16.29
N ALA A 77 21.98 13.04 -15.13
CA ALA A 77 23.30 12.73 -14.60
C ALA A 77 24.05 11.67 -15.42
N LEU A 78 23.33 10.67 -15.95
CA LEU A 78 23.91 9.53 -16.65
C LEU A 78 24.28 9.83 -18.11
N LYS A 79 23.69 10.85 -18.75
CA LYS A 79 23.98 11.22 -20.15
C LYS A 79 25.48 11.39 -20.43
N ASN A 80 26.22 11.94 -19.48
CA ASN A 80 27.67 12.18 -19.61
C ASN A 80 28.51 11.31 -18.65
N ASN A 81 27.90 10.33 -17.98
CA ASN A 81 28.63 9.47 -17.05
C ASN A 81 29.35 8.36 -17.82
N GLU A 82 30.70 8.39 -17.80
CA GLU A 82 31.53 7.41 -18.51
C GLU A 82 32.02 6.25 -17.62
N MET A 83 31.55 6.17 -16.38
CA MET A 83 32.10 5.26 -15.38
C MET A 83 31.14 4.15 -14.99
N LEU A 84 29.88 4.48 -14.78
CA LEU A 84 28.86 3.55 -14.29
C LEU A 84 28.56 2.50 -15.35
N THR A 85 28.65 1.24 -14.95
CA THR A 85 28.37 0.07 -15.80
C THR A 85 27.10 -0.65 -15.37
N THR A 86 26.70 -0.52 -14.10
CA THR A 86 25.49 -1.14 -13.56
C THR A 86 24.63 -0.12 -12.84
N LEU A 87 23.39 0.00 -13.29
CA LEU A 87 22.34 0.74 -12.61
C LEU A 87 21.23 -0.21 -12.17
N ASN A 88 20.91 -0.21 -10.89
CA ASN A 88 19.74 -0.92 -10.36
C ASN A 88 18.80 0.07 -9.69
N ILE A 89 17.68 0.35 -10.35
CA ILE A 89 16.57 1.15 -9.80
C ILE A 89 15.29 0.31 -9.71
N GLY A 90 15.41 -1.02 -9.61
CA GLY A 90 14.25 -1.91 -9.46
C GLY A 90 13.47 -1.66 -8.17
N ASP A 91 12.21 -2.08 -8.09
CA ASP A 91 11.34 -1.88 -6.92
C ASP A 91 11.19 -0.38 -6.57
N ASN A 92 10.90 0.44 -7.57
CA ASN A 92 10.57 1.87 -7.44
C ASN A 92 9.26 2.15 -8.20
N TYR A 93 8.96 3.41 -8.54
CA TYR A 93 7.68 3.81 -9.12
C TYR A 93 7.85 4.75 -10.33
N ILE A 94 8.89 4.51 -11.15
CA ILE A 94 9.27 5.46 -12.21
C ILE A 94 8.20 5.61 -13.31
N GLY A 95 7.38 4.56 -13.54
CA GLY A 95 6.30 4.56 -14.54
C GLY A 95 6.81 4.72 -15.98
N ASP A 96 5.87 4.90 -16.93
CA ASP A 96 6.18 5.08 -18.35
C ASP A 96 7.05 6.32 -18.62
N ASN A 97 6.71 7.46 -18.02
CA ASN A 97 7.50 8.69 -18.16
C ASN A 97 8.93 8.53 -17.63
N GLY A 98 9.12 7.84 -16.51
CA GLY A 98 10.46 7.56 -16.00
C GLY A 98 11.22 6.57 -16.86
N ALA A 99 10.53 5.56 -17.42
CA ALA A 99 11.12 4.62 -18.37
C ALA A 99 11.59 5.32 -19.66
N GLN A 100 10.83 6.30 -20.16
CA GLN A 100 11.23 7.14 -21.29
C GLN A 100 12.55 7.89 -21.01
N HIS A 101 12.71 8.48 -19.83
CA HIS A 101 13.98 9.12 -19.46
C HIS A 101 15.16 8.14 -19.39
N ILE A 102 14.93 6.90 -18.94
CA ILE A 102 15.97 5.86 -18.99
C ILE A 102 16.25 5.43 -20.44
N ALA A 103 15.24 5.36 -21.30
CA ALA A 103 15.40 5.08 -22.73
C ALA A 103 16.28 6.15 -23.41
N ASP A 104 16.05 7.44 -23.12
CA ASP A 104 16.89 8.55 -23.60
C ASP A 104 18.37 8.39 -23.20
N VAL A 105 18.62 7.91 -21.98
CA VAL A 105 19.98 7.59 -21.51
C VAL A 105 20.56 6.45 -22.33
N LEU A 106 19.80 5.39 -22.59
CA LEU A 106 20.27 4.23 -23.36
C LEU A 106 20.57 4.58 -24.83
N HIS A 107 19.94 5.58 -25.43
CA HIS A 107 20.36 6.05 -26.76
C HIS A 107 21.79 6.60 -26.77
N GLN A 108 22.17 7.33 -25.70
CA GLN A 108 23.38 8.16 -25.66
C GLN A 108 24.53 7.52 -24.87
N ASN A 109 24.25 6.99 -23.69
CA ASN A 109 25.24 6.40 -22.79
C ASN A 109 25.75 5.07 -23.36
N LYS A 110 27.06 4.95 -23.50
CA LYS A 110 27.75 3.76 -24.03
C LYS A 110 28.56 3.01 -22.96
N THR A 111 28.28 3.23 -21.67
CA THR A 111 29.04 2.60 -20.58
C THR A 111 28.19 1.66 -19.75
N LEU A 112 26.89 1.90 -19.65
CA LEU A 112 25.95 0.98 -19.02
C LEU A 112 25.90 -0.35 -19.78
N THR A 113 26.13 -1.41 -19.04
CA THR A 113 26.07 -2.80 -19.51
C THR A 113 24.94 -3.58 -18.83
N THR A 114 24.51 -3.14 -17.65
CA THR A 114 23.42 -3.73 -16.88
C THR A 114 22.49 -2.64 -16.35
N VAL A 115 21.19 -2.76 -16.67
CA VAL A 115 20.14 -1.92 -16.11
C VAL A 115 19.04 -2.81 -15.53
N VAL A 116 18.69 -2.61 -14.26
CA VAL A 116 17.62 -3.34 -13.57
C VAL A 116 16.48 -2.36 -13.29
N LEU A 117 15.37 -2.53 -14.01
CA LEU A 117 14.14 -1.74 -13.89
C LEU A 117 12.95 -2.56 -13.39
N LYS A 118 13.15 -3.81 -12.94
CA LYS A 118 12.08 -4.64 -12.40
C LYS A 118 11.18 -3.89 -11.42
N ASN A 119 9.88 -4.15 -11.42
CA ASN A 119 8.94 -3.58 -10.44
C ASN A 119 8.93 -2.04 -10.40
N ASN A 120 8.63 -1.42 -11.52
CA ASN A 120 8.64 0.04 -11.66
C ASN A 120 7.36 0.63 -12.25
N ASP A 121 6.31 -0.19 -12.37
CA ASP A 121 5.04 0.14 -13.01
C ASP A 121 5.20 0.68 -14.45
N ILE A 122 6.12 0.10 -15.20
CA ILE A 122 6.34 0.39 -16.62
C ILE A 122 5.28 -0.39 -17.41
N GLY A 123 4.44 0.34 -18.14
CA GLY A 123 3.40 -0.17 -19.04
C GLY A 123 3.90 -0.32 -20.47
N ASP A 124 2.97 -0.48 -21.41
CA ASP A 124 3.26 -0.73 -22.82
C ASP A 124 4.02 0.44 -23.46
N GLU A 125 3.62 1.69 -23.16
CA GLU A 125 4.26 2.91 -23.69
C GLU A 125 5.73 3.02 -23.26
N GLY A 126 6.03 2.86 -21.97
CA GLY A 126 7.41 2.89 -21.48
C GLY A 126 8.25 1.71 -21.97
N THR A 127 7.62 0.56 -22.21
CA THR A 127 8.29 -0.62 -22.77
C THR A 127 8.63 -0.42 -24.25
N GLU A 128 7.76 0.23 -25.02
CA GLU A 128 8.00 0.60 -26.42
C GLU A 128 9.20 1.54 -26.54
N GLU A 129 9.27 2.57 -25.69
CA GLU A 129 10.40 3.51 -25.64
C GLU A 129 11.73 2.80 -25.30
N LEU A 130 11.72 1.92 -24.30
CA LEU A 130 12.89 1.12 -23.96
C LEU A 130 13.30 0.19 -25.11
N ALA A 131 12.34 -0.43 -25.80
CA ALA A 131 12.62 -1.30 -26.94
C ALA A 131 13.28 -0.52 -28.09
N GLU A 132 12.77 0.67 -28.43
CA GLU A 132 13.32 1.55 -29.45
C GLU A 132 14.76 2.01 -29.08
N ALA A 133 15.02 2.25 -27.79
CA ALA A 133 16.36 2.56 -27.33
C ALA A 133 17.36 1.42 -27.49
N LEU A 134 16.91 0.19 -27.27
CA LEU A 134 17.75 -1.01 -27.43
C LEU A 134 18.12 -1.30 -28.89
N VAL A 135 17.30 -0.89 -29.87
CA VAL A 135 17.64 -1.02 -31.30
C VAL A 135 18.98 -0.34 -31.63
N HIS A 136 19.30 0.74 -30.90
CA HIS A 136 20.48 1.58 -31.14
C HIS A 136 21.55 1.48 -30.04
N ASN A 137 21.27 0.73 -28.97
CA ASN A 137 22.21 0.54 -27.87
C ASN A 137 23.10 -0.69 -28.11
N GLU A 138 24.40 -0.48 -28.18
CA GLU A 138 25.38 -1.54 -28.48
C GLU A 138 26.12 -2.05 -27.23
N THR A 139 25.87 -1.47 -26.06
CA THR A 139 26.66 -1.73 -24.84
C THR A 139 25.91 -2.47 -23.75
N LEU A 140 24.58 -2.34 -23.74
CA LEU A 140 23.71 -2.99 -22.77
C LEU A 140 23.64 -4.49 -23.08
N THR A 141 24.03 -5.30 -22.10
CA THR A 141 24.01 -6.76 -22.18
C THR A 141 22.91 -7.37 -21.33
N THR A 142 22.45 -6.64 -20.31
CA THR A 142 21.41 -7.08 -19.39
C THR A 142 20.42 -5.95 -19.14
N LEU A 143 19.15 -6.19 -19.49
CA LEU A 143 18.02 -5.37 -19.08
C LEU A 143 17.04 -6.27 -18.31
N ASP A 144 16.87 -6.02 -17.02
CA ASP A 144 15.88 -6.71 -16.19
C ASP A 144 14.63 -5.85 -16.05
N LEU A 145 13.61 -6.16 -16.86
CA LEU A 145 12.26 -5.57 -16.78
C LEU A 145 11.28 -6.45 -16.00
N HIS A 146 11.76 -7.46 -15.26
CA HIS A 146 10.87 -8.42 -14.63
C HIS A 146 9.83 -7.71 -13.77
N VAL A 147 8.56 -7.93 -14.06
CA VAL A 147 7.50 -7.47 -13.18
C VAL A 147 7.30 -8.60 -12.17
N LYS A 148 7.44 -8.28 -10.87
CA LYS A 148 6.93 -9.06 -9.75
C LYS A 148 5.56 -9.46 -10.21
N PRO A 149 5.24 -10.77 -10.24
CA PRO A 149 4.02 -11.23 -10.85
C PRO A 149 2.89 -10.35 -10.37
N ASN A 150 2.43 -9.47 -11.26
CA ASN A 150 1.15 -8.84 -11.09
C ASN A 150 0.25 -10.06 -11.06
N ILE A 151 -0.49 -10.19 -9.96
CA ILE A 151 -1.47 -11.23 -9.72
C ILE A 151 -2.04 -11.61 -11.10
N SER A 152 -1.74 -12.82 -11.61
CA SER A 152 -1.90 -13.21 -13.03
C SER A 152 -3.19 -12.66 -13.63
N THR A 153 -3.23 -12.42 -14.95
CA THR A 153 -4.48 -12.04 -15.65
C THR A 153 -5.69 -12.90 -15.26
N ASN A 154 -5.45 -14.15 -14.81
CA ASN A 154 -6.44 -14.95 -14.10
C ASN A 154 -5.83 -15.61 -12.84
N PRO A 155 -5.79 -14.90 -11.71
CA PRO A 155 -5.11 -15.36 -10.51
C PRO A 155 -5.96 -16.36 -9.75
N ILE A 156 -5.35 -17.45 -9.31
CA ILE A 156 -6.03 -18.48 -8.52
C ILE A 156 -5.40 -18.51 -7.14
N TRP A 157 -6.20 -18.29 -6.10
CA TRP A 157 -5.78 -18.52 -4.73
C TRP A 157 -6.13 -19.94 -4.31
N ALA A 158 -5.26 -20.51 -3.49
CA ALA A 158 -5.55 -21.75 -2.77
C ALA A 158 -6.88 -21.60 -2.04
N GLN A 159 -7.77 -22.58 -2.18
CA GLN A 159 -9.11 -22.50 -1.56
C GLN A 159 -9.10 -22.81 -0.07
N ASN A 160 -8.06 -23.48 0.43
CA ASN A 160 -7.84 -23.68 1.86
C ASN A 160 -6.95 -22.56 2.42
N GLY A 161 -7.48 -21.80 3.36
CA GLY A 161 -6.75 -20.80 4.12
C GLY A 161 -5.89 -21.41 5.21
N VAL A 162 -4.82 -20.70 5.56
CA VAL A 162 -4.00 -20.97 6.74
C VAL A 162 -4.31 -19.89 7.78
N THR A 163 -4.72 -20.28 8.98
CA THR A 163 -4.86 -19.33 10.09
C THR A 163 -3.50 -18.75 10.46
N VAL A 164 -3.34 -17.44 10.33
CA VAL A 164 -2.08 -16.74 10.63
C VAL A 164 -2.16 -15.88 11.90
N ALA A 165 -3.36 -15.63 12.41
CA ALA A 165 -3.58 -14.97 13.69
C ALA A 165 -4.95 -15.37 14.27
N GLY A 166 -5.05 -15.44 15.61
CA GLY A 166 -6.25 -15.87 16.31
C GLY A 166 -6.60 -17.35 16.07
N GLY A 167 -7.89 -17.65 15.96
CA GLY A 167 -8.38 -19.02 15.71
C GLY A 167 -8.38 -19.95 16.92
N ASN A 168 -7.97 -19.47 18.10
CA ASN A 168 -7.98 -20.21 19.37
C ASN A 168 -9.24 -19.92 20.20
N GLY A 169 -10.36 -19.70 19.52
CA GLY A 169 -11.62 -19.24 20.11
C GLY A 169 -11.68 -17.74 20.37
N GLN A 170 -12.86 -17.27 20.74
CA GLN A 170 -13.10 -15.90 21.16
C GLN A 170 -12.50 -15.65 22.55
N GLY A 171 -11.70 -14.60 22.71
CA GLY A 171 -11.16 -14.18 24.00
C GLY A 171 -10.12 -13.07 23.84
N ASP A 172 -9.46 -12.73 24.95
CA ASP A 172 -8.47 -11.65 25.06
C ASP A 172 -7.06 -12.15 25.40
N ALA A 173 -6.83 -13.46 25.44
CA ALA A 173 -5.48 -14.01 25.51
C ALA A 173 -4.63 -13.56 24.31
N THR A 174 -3.30 -13.64 24.43
CA THR A 174 -2.37 -13.18 23.37
C THR A 174 -2.50 -13.99 22.09
N ASN A 175 -3.07 -15.19 22.11
CA ASN A 175 -3.32 -16.03 20.95
C ASN A 175 -4.79 -16.04 20.49
N GLN A 176 -5.64 -15.21 21.10
CA GLN A 176 -7.07 -15.09 20.82
C GLN A 176 -7.39 -13.71 20.25
N LEU A 177 -8.47 -13.65 19.46
CA LEU A 177 -9.06 -12.41 18.96
C LEU A 177 -10.55 -12.37 19.33
N HIS A 178 -11.12 -11.18 19.37
CA HIS A 178 -12.54 -10.96 19.59
C HIS A 178 -13.11 -10.02 18.52
N ARG A 179 -13.76 -10.63 17.52
CA ARG A 179 -14.33 -9.93 16.35
C ARG A 179 -13.33 -8.94 15.74
N PRO A 180 -12.16 -9.42 15.28
CA PRO A 180 -11.19 -8.57 14.61
C PRO A 180 -11.85 -7.91 13.39
N TRP A 181 -11.45 -6.69 13.01
CA TRP A 181 -12.15 -5.94 11.96
C TRP A 181 -11.25 -5.59 10.78
N GLY A 182 -10.24 -4.76 11.02
CA GLY A 182 -9.27 -4.27 10.05
C GLY A 182 -7.92 -4.96 10.18
N ILE A 183 -7.17 -4.90 9.09
CA ILE A 183 -5.92 -5.61 8.91
C ILE A 183 -4.97 -4.79 8.06
N PHE A 184 -3.69 -4.80 8.42
CA PHE A 184 -2.59 -4.35 7.60
C PHE A 184 -1.52 -5.44 7.58
N VAL A 185 -1.04 -5.80 6.41
CA VAL A 185 0.08 -6.73 6.24
C VAL A 185 1.29 -5.94 5.76
N ASP A 186 2.36 -6.00 6.54
CA ASP A 186 3.62 -5.30 6.25
C ASP A 186 4.49 -6.09 5.24
N ASP A 187 5.53 -5.46 4.69
CA ASP A 187 6.43 -6.03 3.66
C ASP A 187 7.16 -7.30 4.10
N ASP A 188 7.36 -7.47 5.41
CA ASP A 188 7.94 -8.66 6.03
C ASP A 188 6.89 -9.74 6.36
N GLN A 189 5.63 -9.52 5.95
CA GLN A 189 4.44 -10.31 6.23
C GLN A 189 4.02 -10.31 7.72
N THR A 190 4.47 -9.30 8.48
CA THR A 190 3.89 -9.03 9.80
C THR A 190 2.44 -8.58 9.64
N VAL A 191 1.54 -9.23 10.36
CA VAL A 191 0.10 -8.97 10.32
C VAL A 191 -0.29 -8.11 11.52
N ILE A 192 -0.85 -6.94 11.27
CA ILE A 192 -1.36 -6.01 12.28
C ILE A 192 -2.88 -6.00 12.19
N ILE A 193 -3.55 -6.22 13.32
CA ILE A 193 -4.99 -6.47 13.36
C ILE A 193 -5.64 -5.54 14.37
N THR A 194 -6.77 -4.94 13.98
CA THR A 194 -7.66 -4.30 14.94
C THR A 194 -8.49 -5.36 15.64
N ASP A 195 -8.14 -5.69 16.88
CA ASP A 195 -8.88 -6.64 17.72
C ASP A 195 -10.06 -5.90 18.38
N CYS A 196 -11.05 -5.58 17.54
CA CYS A 196 -12.03 -4.53 17.79
C CYS A 196 -12.75 -4.65 19.14
N ARG A 197 -13.20 -5.85 19.53
CA ARG A 197 -13.93 -6.05 20.79
C ARG A 197 -13.04 -6.28 22.01
N ASN A 198 -11.73 -6.40 21.81
CA ASN A 198 -10.75 -6.35 22.89
C ASN A 198 -10.08 -4.97 23.01
N HIS A 199 -10.49 -4.01 22.19
CA HIS A 199 -10.06 -2.61 22.29
C HIS A 199 -8.52 -2.45 22.23
N ARG A 200 -7.90 -3.19 21.29
CA ARG A 200 -6.44 -3.24 21.15
C ARG A 200 -6.03 -3.47 19.70
N ILE A 201 -4.78 -3.13 19.39
CA ILE A 201 -4.09 -3.53 18.15
C ILE A 201 -3.09 -4.62 18.50
N VAL A 202 -3.11 -5.70 17.75
CA VAL A 202 -2.22 -6.84 17.99
C VAL A 202 -1.46 -7.18 16.71
N GLN A 203 -0.18 -7.48 16.88
CA GLN A 203 0.77 -7.78 15.82
C GLN A 203 1.19 -9.25 15.91
N TRP A 204 1.15 -9.96 14.78
CA TRP A 204 1.72 -11.30 14.60
C TRP A 204 2.84 -11.25 13.57
N LYS A 205 4.03 -11.73 13.93
CA LYS A 205 5.15 -11.84 12.99
C LYS A 205 4.96 -13.05 12.09
N LYS A 206 5.49 -12.99 10.87
CA LYS A 206 5.47 -14.10 9.93
C LYS A 206 5.98 -15.39 10.59
N GLY A 207 5.15 -16.44 10.55
CA GLY A 207 5.48 -17.77 11.07
C GLY A 207 5.21 -17.96 12.57
N ASP A 208 4.94 -16.89 13.32
CA ASP A 208 4.46 -17.00 14.69
C ASP A 208 2.93 -17.09 14.69
N THR A 209 2.41 -18.29 14.91
CA THR A 209 0.95 -18.52 15.07
C THR A 209 0.59 -18.79 16.53
N THR A 210 1.55 -18.67 17.44
CA THR A 210 1.39 -19.12 18.83
C THR A 210 0.87 -18.01 19.73
N SER A 211 1.31 -16.78 19.53
CA SER A 211 0.81 -15.61 20.25
C SER A 211 1.13 -14.31 19.52
N GLY A 212 0.29 -13.31 19.72
CA GLY A 212 0.45 -11.96 19.20
C GLY A 212 0.96 -11.02 20.27
N GLN A 213 1.60 -9.95 19.80
CA GLN A 213 2.07 -8.86 20.64
C GLN A 213 1.08 -7.70 20.58
N ILE A 214 0.61 -7.23 21.74
CA ILE A 214 -0.20 -6.00 21.81
C ILE A 214 0.73 -4.82 21.53
N VAL A 215 0.41 -4.02 20.51
CA VAL A 215 1.22 -2.89 20.06
C VAL A 215 0.55 -1.52 20.26
N ALA A 216 -0.76 -1.51 20.52
CA ALA A 216 -1.49 -0.33 20.97
C ALA A 216 -2.76 -0.73 21.75
N GLY A 217 -3.16 0.09 22.72
CA GLY A 217 -4.29 -0.21 23.61
C GLY A 217 -4.00 -1.39 24.57
N GLY A 218 -5.02 -2.20 24.87
CA GLY A 218 -4.91 -3.35 25.78
C GLY A 218 -5.02 -3.03 27.28
N ASN A 219 -5.13 -1.74 27.64
CA ASN A 219 -5.30 -1.28 29.03
C ASN A 219 -6.78 -1.09 29.40
N SER A 220 -7.63 -2.05 29.02
CA SER A 220 -9.10 -1.96 29.07
C SER A 220 -9.71 -0.92 28.11
N GLN A 221 -11.00 -1.06 27.84
CA GLN A 221 -11.78 -0.07 27.09
C GLN A 221 -11.75 1.30 27.79
N GLY A 222 -11.62 2.37 27.02
CA GLY A 222 -11.79 3.74 27.51
C GLY A 222 -11.31 4.78 26.51
N ASN A 223 -11.32 6.04 26.92
CA ASN A 223 -11.04 7.20 26.06
C ASN A 223 -9.72 7.91 26.38
N ARG A 224 -8.94 7.43 27.35
CA ARG A 224 -7.61 7.95 27.65
C ARG A 224 -6.66 7.73 26.47
N LEU A 225 -5.53 8.42 26.47
CA LEU A 225 -4.53 8.31 25.40
C LEU A 225 -3.79 6.95 25.42
N ASP A 226 -3.76 6.25 26.55
CA ASP A 226 -3.22 4.89 26.70
C ASP A 226 -4.26 3.77 26.45
N GLN A 227 -5.47 4.14 26.02
CA GLN A 227 -6.59 3.23 25.78
C GLN A 227 -7.14 3.40 24.37
N LEU A 228 -7.74 2.34 23.85
CA LEU A 228 -8.54 2.39 22.63
C LEU A 228 -10.00 2.05 22.95
N ASP A 229 -10.91 2.43 22.07
CA ASP A 229 -12.28 1.93 22.07
C ASP A 229 -12.75 1.55 20.66
N ARG A 230 -12.95 0.25 20.43
CA ARG A 230 -13.43 -0.34 19.17
C ARG A 230 -12.64 0.16 17.96
N PRO A 231 -11.32 -0.13 17.90
CA PRO A 231 -10.56 0.17 16.70
C PRO A 231 -11.13 -0.62 15.51
N THR A 232 -11.34 0.06 14.40
CA THR A 232 -12.00 -0.50 13.20
C THR A 232 -11.00 -0.75 12.09
N ASP A 233 -10.04 0.14 11.90
CA ASP A 233 -9.02 0.02 10.85
C ASP A 233 -7.66 0.55 11.30
N VAL A 234 -6.60 0.09 10.64
CA VAL A 234 -5.20 0.42 11.00
C VAL A 234 -4.30 0.43 9.76
N LEU A 235 -3.36 1.37 9.69
CA LEU A 235 -2.23 1.34 8.76
C LEU A 235 -0.92 1.68 9.47
N ILE A 236 0.20 1.40 8.80
CA ILE A 236 1.52 1.87 9.22
C ILE A 236 1.91 3.09 8.40
N ASP A 237 2.19 4.21 9.09
CA ASP A 237 2.94 5.33 8.51
C ASP A 237 4.44 5.03 8.67
N LYS A 238 5.08 4.67 7.56
CA LYS A 238 6.50 4.30 7.51
C LYS A 238 7.44 5.47 7.73
N GLU A 239 6.99 6.69 7.43
CA GLU A 239 7.79 7.90 7.57
C GLU A 239 7.94 8.30 9.04
N THR A 240 6.94 8.00 9.87
CA THR A 240 6.95 8.31 11.31
C THR A 240 7.09 7.07 12.19
N ASP A 241 7.27 5.89 11.58
CA ASP A 241 7.19 4.56 12.22
C ASP A 241 6.07 4.48 13.27
N SER A 242 4.85 4.76 12.83
CA SER A 242 3.69 4.84 13.69
C SER A 242 2.50 4.09 13.10
N LEU A 243 1.62 3.63 13.98
CA LEU A 243 0.29 3.14 13.60
C LEU A 243 -0.66 4.33 13.48
N ILE A 244 -1.49 4.36 12.44
CA ILE A 244 -2.64 5.24 12.34
C ILE A 244 -3.89 4.39 12.48
N ILE A 245 -4.74 4.71 13.46
CA ILE A 245 -5.84 3.84 13.90
C ILE A 245 -7.15 4.61 13.87
N CYS A 246 -8.16 4.04 13.21
CA CYS A 246 -9.54 4.48 13.33
C CYS A 246 -10.15 3.92 14.61
N GLU A 247 -10.62 4.79 15.50
CA GLU A 247 -11.33 4.43 16.73
C GLU A 247 -12.79 4.85 16.64
N LEU A 248 -13.67 3.90 16.34
CA LEU A 248 -15.09 4.16 16.23
C LEU A 248 -15.73 4.49 17.58
N GLY A 249 -15.33 3.81 18.66
CA GLY A 249 -15.92 4.01 19.99
C GLY A 249 -15.63 5.40 20.55
N ASN A 250 -14.40 5.88 20.37
CA ASN A 250 -13.96 7.20 20.80
C ASN A 250 -14.16 8.31 19.76
N ARG A 251 -14.71 7.98 18.58
CA ARG A 251 -14.98 8.91 17.47
C ARG A 251 -13.74 9.73 17.05
N ARG A 252 -12.61 9.06 16.89
CA ARG A 252 -11.32 9.72 16.60
C ARG A 252 -10.40 8.87 15.74
N VAL A 253 -9.43 9.51 15.11
CA VAL A 253 -8.26 8.84 14.53
C VAL A 253 -7.05 9.17 15.39
N VAL A 254 -6.29 8.15 15.78
CA VAL A 254 -5.08 8.30 16.61
C VAL A 254 -3.83 7.81 15.89
N ARG A 255 -2.71 8.46 16.18
CA ARG A 255 -1.36 8.00 15.87
C ARG A 255 -0.77 7.34 17.09
N TRP A 256 -0.16 6.17 16.92
CA TRP A 256 0.54 5.46 17.99
C TRP A 256 1.97 5.13 17.56
N SER A 257 2.96 5.73 18.20
CA SER A 257 4.38 5.48 17.89
C SER A 257 4.77 4.03 18.16
N ARG A 258 5.54 3.43 17.26
CA ARG A 258 6.08 2.07 17.41
C ARG A 258 7.46 2.05 18.07
N HIS A 259 8.04 3.22 18.34
CA HIS A 259 9.30 3.35 19.06
C HIS A 259 9.17 2.83 20.51
N SER A 260 10.24 2.23 21.02
CA SER A 260 10.27 1.71 22.39
C SER A 260 10.03 2.82 23.42
N GLY A 261 9.05 2.63 24.31
CA GLY A 261 8.77 3.51 25.44
C GLY A 261 7.56 4.43 25.27
N THR A 262 6.93 4.49 24.09
CA THR A 262 5.66 5.23 23.91
C THR A 262 4.47 4.34 24.27
N THR A 263 3.66 4.74 25.24
CA THR A 263 2.48 3.97 25.71
C THR A 263 1.17 4.70 25.49
N GLN A 264 1.20 5.86 24.85
CA GLN A 264 0.06 6.72 24.60
C GLN A 264 -0.01 7.08 23.12
N GLY A 265 -1.23 7.12 22.60
CA GLY A 265 -1.54 7.67 21.29
C GLY A 265 -1.68 9.19 21.30
N GLU A 266 -1.58 9.76 20.11
CA GLU A 266 -1.83 11.17 19.82
C GLU A 266 -3.07 11.27 18.94
N ILE A 267 -3.96 12.21 19.26
CA ILE A 267 -5.19 12.39 18.48
C ILE A 267 -4.87 13.21 17.22
N LEU A 268 -5.15 12.65 16.04
CA LEU A 268 -5.00 13.33 14.75
C LEU A 268 -6.30 14.01 14.31
N ILE A 269 -7.43 13.31 14.46
CA ILE A 269 -8.75 13.77 14.01
C ILE A 269 -9.77 13.44 15.11
N GLU A 270 -10.63 14.40 15.44
CA GLU A 270 -11.71 14.25 16.42
C GLU A 270 -13.10 14.35 15.78
N ASN A 271 -14.10 13.88 16.50
CA ASN A 271 -15.52 13.98 16.14
C ASN A 271 -15.88 13.30 14.81
N ILE A 272 -15.24 12.16 14.54
CA ILE A 272 -15.43 11.37 13.31
C ILE A 272 -15.83 9.93 13.66
N ASP A 273 -16.96 9.46 13.11
CA ASP A 273 -17.38 8.05 13.25
C ASP A 273 -16.63 7.19 12.24
N CYS A 274 -15.33 7.01 12.47
CA CYS A 274 -14.44 6.45 11.48
C CYS A 274 -14.47 4.92 11.42
N VAL A 275 -14.50 4.38 10.18
CA VAL A 275 -14.50 2.92 9.95
C VAL A 275 -13.39 2.43 9.05
N GLY A 276 -13.05 3.16 7.99
CA GLY A 276 -11.96 2.82 7.08
C GLY A 276 -10.99 3.99 6.94
N LEU A 277 -9.72 3.66 6.75
CA LEU A 277 -8.65 4.63 6.58
C LEU A 277 -7.68 4.18 5.47
N VAL A 278 -7.10 5.15 4.77
CA VAL A 278 -6.01 4.90 3.82
C VAL A 278 -5.15 6.16 3.71
N MET A 279 -3.85 5.98 3.49
CA MET A 279 -2.91 7.08 3.26
C MET A 279 -2.36 6.98 1.83
N ASP A 280 -2.40 8.08 1.09
CA ASP A 280 -1.82 8.10 -0.26
C ASP A 280 -0.30 8.38 -0.24
N HIS A 281 0.32 8.29 -1.42
CA HIS A 281 1.76 8.55 -1.61
C HIS A 281 2.18 9.99 -1.29
N GLN A 282 1.24 10.94 -1.19
CA GLN A 282 1.48 12.33 -0.79
C GLN A 282 1.23 12.53 0.71
N ARG A 283 0.98 11.44 1.45
CA ARG A 283 0.68 11.43 2.88
C ARG A 283 -0.59 12.17 3.27
N TYR A 284 -1.56 12.26 2.35
CA TYR A 284 -2.92 12.61 2.73
C TYR A 284 -3.62 11.40 3.33
N LEU A 285 -4.26 11.61 4.47
CA LEU A 285 -5.08 10.59 5.13
C LEU A 285 -6.54 10.73 4.69
N TYR A 286 -7.12 9.64 4.20
CA TYR A 286 -8.52 9.55 3.82
C TYR A 286 -9.26 8.71 4.85
N VAL A 287 -10.40 9.22 5.33
CA VAL A 287 -11.16 8.58 6.40
C VAL A 287 -12.64 8.59 6.04
N SER A 288 -13.30 7.44 6.17
CA SER A 288 -14.76 7.33 6.01
C SER A 288 -15.45 7.72 7.31
N ASP A 289 -16.52 8.51 7.22
CA ASP A 289 -17.38 8.87 8.36
C ASP A 289 -18.76 8.23 8.13
N ILE A 290 -19.09 7.20 8.92
CA ILE A 290 -20.35 6.48 8.75
C ILE A 290 -21.57 7.26 9.20
N ALA A 291 -21.41 8.23 10.11
CA ALA A 291 -22.54 9.01 10.62
C ALA A 291 -22.91 10.14 9.65
N LYS A 292 -21.91 10.70 8.96
CA LYS A 292 -22.11 11.73 7.94
C LYS A 292 -22.27 11.19 6.52
N HIS A 293 -22.02 9.89 6.33
CA HIS A 293 -22.07 9.23 5.03
C HIS A 293 -21.17 9.90 3.99
N GLU A 294 -19.92 10.11 4.37
CA GLU A 294 -18.94 10.83 3.56
C GLU A 294 -17.53 10.26 3.73
N VAL A 295 -16.64 10.66 2.83
CA VAL A 295 -15.19 10.43 2.95
C VAL A 295 -14.50 11.78 2.91
N ARG A 296 -13.57 11.99 3.85
CA ARG A 296 -12.75 13.20 3.92
C ARG A 296 -11.28 12.89 3.78
N ARG A 297 -10.57 13.80 3.11
CA ARG A 297 -9.12 13.82 2.97
C ARG A 297 -8.52 14.88 3.90
N TYR A 298 -7.49 14.51 4.65
CA TYR A 298 -6.79 15.36 5.61
C TYR A 298 -5.31 15.41 5.24
N GLN A 299 -4.74 16.61 5.19
CA GLN A 299 -3.29 16.75 5.37
C GLN A 299 -2.97 16.53 6.85
N LEU A 300 -1.82 15.94 7.16
CA LEU A 300 -1.37 15.81 8.55
C LEU A 300 -1.34 17.19 9.23
N GLY A 301 -2.13 17.34 10.31
CA GLY A 301 -2.33 18.61 11.03
C GLY A 301 -3.64 19.33 10.71
N ASP A 302 -4.36 18.93 9.67
CA ASP A 302 -5.68 19.48 9.35
C ASP A 302 -6.73 19.10 10.40
N LYS A 303 -7.53 20.09 10.83
CA LYS A 303 -8.69 19.85 11.71
C LYS A 303 -9.97 19.53 10.94
N ASN A 304 -10.13 20.13 9.77
CA ASN A 304 -11.35 20.08 8.97
C ASN A 304 -11.00 19.54 7.58
N GLY A 305 -10.94 18.22 7.43
CA GLY A 305 -10.59 17.57 6.16
C GLY A 305 -11.52 17.98 5.02
N THR A 306 -11.01 17.87 3.79
CA THR A 306 -11.73 18.17 2.54
C THR A 306 -12.67 17.02 2.18
N LEU A 307 -13.93 17.31 1.86
CA LEU A 307 -14.88 16.30 1.34
C LEU A 307 -14.42 15.80 -0.03
N VAL A 308 -14.34 14.48 -0.19
CA VAL A 308 -13.89 13.84 -1.45
C VAL A 308 -14.85 12.78 -2.00
N ALA A 309 -15.80 12.28 -1.20
CA ALA A 309 -16.89 11.42 -1.66
C ALA A 309 -18.11 11.54 -0.73
N GLY A 310 -19.33 11.39 -1.28
CA GLY A 310 -20.58 11.51 -0.53
C GLY A 310 -20.86 12.92 -0.02
N GLY A 311 -21.33 13.03 1.23
CA GLY A 311 -21.58 14.32 1.90
C GLY A 311 -22.92 14.97 1.58
N ASN A 312 -23.77 14.32 0.77
CA ASN A 312 -25.13 14.78 0.43
C ASN A 312 -26.22 14.01 1.21
N GLY A 313 -25.89 13.56 2.42
CA GLY A 313 -26.75 12.74 3.26
C GLY A 313 -26.76 11.27 2.87
N ARG A 314 -27.59 10.50 3.59
CA ARG A 314 -27.79 9.07 3.36
C ARG A 314 -28.66 8.84 2.13
N GLY A 315 -28.18 8.04 1.19
CA GLY A 315 -28.98 7.59 0.05
C GLY A 315 -28.13 6.84 -0.98
N ASP A 316 -28.71 6.54 -2.13
CA ASP A 316 -28.14 5.72 -3.21
C ASP A 316 -27.90 6.49 -4.52
N ASP A 317 -28.12 7.81 -4.54
CA ASP A 317 -27.71 8.66 -5.66
C ASP A 317 -26.18 8.63 -5.85
N LEU A 318 -25.70 9.04 -7.04
CA LEU A 318 -24.26 9.01 -7.39
C LEU A 318 -23.40 10.00 -6.58
N ASN A 319 -24.02 10.95 -5.87
CA ASN A 319 -23.36 11.87 -4.94
C ASN A 319 -23.62 11.53 -3.46
N GLN A 320 -24.26 10.39 -3.19
CA GLN A 320 -24.61 9.93 -1.84
C GLN A 320 -23.92 8.60 -1.51
N LEU A 321 -23.79 8.35 -0.21
CA LEU A 321 -23.30 7.11 0.36
C LEU A 321 -24.26 6.66 1.47
N ASN A 322 -24.18 5.39 1.85
CA ASN A 322 -24.98 4.79 2.90
C ASN A 322 -24.11 3.86 3.75
N VAL A 323 -23.56 4.45 4.82
CA VAL A 323 -22.60 3.81 5.74
C VAL A 323 -21.35 3.35 5.00
N PRO A 324 -20.54 4.29 4.45
CA PRO A 324 -19.30 3.96 3.76
C PRO A 324 -18.29 3.37 4.74
N THR A 325 -17.64 2.25 4.36
CA THR A 325 -16.73 1.54 5.27
C THR A 325 -15.28 1.64 4.82
N TYR A 326 -14.78 0.68 4.04
CA TYR A 326 -13.40 0.67 3.57
C TYR A 326 -13.19 1.56 2.36
N LEU A 327 -11.94 1.99 2.23
CA LEU A 327 -11.47 2.92 1.22
C LEU A 327 -10.27 2.34 0.49
N PHE A 328 -10.13 2.71 -0.77
CA PHE A 328 -8.87 2.63 -1.50
C PHE A 328 -8.67 3.93 -2.26
N VAL A 329 -7.42 4.39 -2.37
CA VAL A 329 -7.07 5.58 -3.15
C VAL A 329 -5.96 5.21 -4.11
N ASP A 330 -6.22 5.37 -5.42
CA ASP A 330 -5.20 5.11 -6.45
C ASP A 330 -4.22 6.28 -6.60
N ARG A 331 -3.22 6.12 -7.47
CA ARG A 331 -2.19 7.15 -7.70
C ARG A 331 -2.74 8.43 -8.32
N GLN A 332 -3.84 8.34 -9.04
CA GLN A 332 -4.54 9.50 -9.58
C GLN A 332 -5.44 10.18 -8.53
N GLN A 333 -5.41 9.70 -7.28
CA GLN A 333 -6.25 10.11 -6.16
C GLN A 333 -7.74 9.91 -6.44
N ASN A 334 -8.10 8.91 -7.23
CA ASN A 334 -9.48 8.45 -7.29
C ASN A 334 -9.79 7.65 -6.01
N VAL A 335 -10.94 7.93 -5.41
CA VAL A 335 -11.36 7.34 -4.14
C VAL A 335 -12.39 6.26 -4.42
N TYR A 336 -12.08 5.03 -4.04
CA TYR A 336 -13.00 3.90 -4.07
C TYR A 336 -13.56 3.67 -2.67
N VAL A 337 -14.86 3.42 -2.57
CA VAL A 337 -15.58 3.36 -1.30
C VAL A 337 -16.53 2.16 -1.30
N SER A 338 -16.40 1.31 -0.30
CA SER A 338 -17.40 0.28 -0.02
C SER A 338 -18.65 0.93 0.58
N ASP A 339 -19.68 1.08 -0.26
CA ASP A 339 -20.95 1.69 0.07
C ASP A 339 -21.92 0.63 0.62
N ARG A 340 -21.65 0.26 1.87
CA ARG A 340 -22.12 -0.99 2.50
C ARG A 340 -23.62 -1.22 2.34
N PHE A 341 -24.45 -0.25 2.72
CA PHE A 341 -25.91 -0.45 2.71
C PHE A 341 -26.56 -0.15 1.36
N ASN A 342 -25.80 0.27 0.36
CA ASN A 342 -26.25 0.32 -1.03
C ASN A 342 -25.68 -0.83 -1.87
N HIS A 343 -25.01 -1.81 -1.25
CA HIS A 343 -24.64 -3.06 -1.90
C HIS A 343 -23.75 -2.86 -3.14
N ARG A 344 -22.86 -1.86 -3.09
CA ARG A 344 -22.01 -1.45 -4.21
C ARG A 344 -20.65 -0.96 -3.73
N VAL A 345 -19.70 -0.89 -4.66
CA VAL A 345 -18.49 -0.10 -4.51
C VAL A 345 -18.57 1.08 -5.47
N MET A 346 -18.31 2.26 -4.96
CA MET A 346 -18.35 3.50 -5.73
C MET A 346 -16.93 4.02 -5.97
N LYS A 347 -16.69 4.67 -7.10
CA LYS A 347 -15.44 5.37 -7.44
C LYS A 347 -15.73 6.85 -7.68
N TRP A 348 -15.00 7.73 -6.99
CA TRP A 348 -14.93 9.17 -7.28
C TRP A 348 -13.60 9.51 -7.90
N ASN A 349 -13.63 10.14 -9.08
CA ASN A 349 -12.44 10.73 -9.63
C ASN A 349 -12.06 12.00 -8.86
N LYS A 350 -10.79 12.40 -8.87
CA LYS A 350 -10.37 13.61 -8.16
C LYS A 350 -11.14 14.84 -8.64
N GLY A 351 -11.80 15.53 -7.70
CA GLY A 351 -12.46 16.82 -7.95
C GLY A 351 -13.88 16.76 -8.54
N VAL A 352 -14.42 15.57 -8.81
CA VAL A 352 -15.82 15.45 -9.27
C VAL A 352 -16.81 15.44 -8.10
N LYS A 353 -18.05 15.86 -8.35
CA LYS A 353 -19.12 15.92 -7.33
C LYS A 353 -19.94 14.63 -7.21
N GLU A 354 -19.95 13.82 -8.26
CA GLU A 354 -20.67 12.55 -8.37
C GLU A 354 -19.68 11.45 -8.72
N GLY A 355 -19.86 10.28 -8.12
CA GLY A 355 -19.09 9.10 -8.40
C GLY A 355 -19.72 8.27 -9.51
N ILE A 356 -19.10 7.14 -9.77
CA ILE A 356 -19.64 6.07 -10.61
C ILE A 356 -19.70 4.78 -9.80
N VAL A 357 -20.64 3.91 -10.15
CA VAL A 357 -20.65 2.54 -9.62
C VAL A 357 -19.45 1.81 -10.24
N ALA A 358 -18.51 1.39 -9.40
CA ALA A 358 -17.37 0.59 -9.83
C ALA A 358 -17.79 -0.88 -10.00
N VAL A 359 -18.44 -1.46 -8.98
CA VAL A 359 -18.98 -2.83 -8.99
C VAL A 359 -20.20 -2.95 -8.06
N GLY A 360 -20.99 -4.01 -8.25
CA GLY A 360 -22.25 -4.25 -7.53
C GLY A 360 -23.40 -3.46 -8.16
N ASP A 361 -24.35 -4.15 -8.80
CA ASP A 361 -25.48 -3.59 -9.56
C ASP A 361 -26.55 -2.84 -8.73
N GLN A 362 -26.17 -2.37 -7.53
CA GLN A 362 -27.01 -1.65 -6.56
C GLN A 362 -28.18 -2.45 -5.99
N SER A 363 -28.20 -3.77 -6.20
CA SER A 363 -29.19 -4.65 -5.61
C SER A 363 -28.55 -5.63 -4.62
N GLU A 364 -29.22 -5.85 -3.49
CA GLU A 364 -28.81 -6.89 -2.54
C GLU A 364 -29.03 -8.27 -3.17
N GLY A 365 -27.97 -9.07 -3.23
CA GLY A 365 -28.06 -10.47 -3.64
C GLY A 365 -26.70 -11.16 -3.71
N ASN A 366 -26.68 -12.35 -4.29
CA ASN A 366 -25.49 -13.21 -4.35
C ASN A 366 -25.09 -13.59 -5.79
N ALA A 367 -25.75 -13.02 -6.81
CA ALA A 367 -25.30 -13.17 -8.19
C ALA A 367 -23.87 -12.62 -8.36
N LEU A 368 -23.19 -13.00 -9.44
CA LEU A 368 -21.84 -12.51 -9.73
C LEU A 368 -21.80 -11.01 -10.09
N THR A 369 -22.96 -10.39 -10.36
CA THR A 369 -23.11 -8.94 -10.57
C THR A 369 -23.45 -8.19 -9.28
N GLN A 370 -23.81 -8.91 -8.22
CA GLN A 370 -24.37 -8.37 -6.98
C GLN A 370 -23.35 -8.45 -5.84
N LEU A 371 -23.50 -7.53 -4.88
CA LEU A 371 -22.85 -7.58 -3.58
C LEU A 371 -23.91 -7.59 -2.47
N ASN A 372 -23.56 -8.08 -1.30
CA ASN A 372 -24.32 -7.96 -0.07
C ASN A 372 -23.46 -7.36 1.04
N ARG A 373 -23.69 -6.08 1.36
CA ARG A 373 -23.01 -5.37 2.45
C ARG A 373 -21.48 -5.47 2.38
N PRO A 374 -20.86 -5.01 1.28
CA PRO A 374 -19.42 -5.10 1.11
C PRO A 374 -18.69 -4.31 2.22
N HIS A 375 -17.58 -4.89 2.70
CA HIS A 375 -16.66 -4.24 3.63
C HIS A 375 -15.30 -4.01 2.97
N GLY A 376 -14.31 -4.87 3.19
CA GLY A 376 -12.94 -4.71 2.73
C GLY A 376 -12.84 -4.51 1.23
N LEU A 377 -11.93 -3.62 0.83
CA LEU A 377 -11.74 -3.18 -0.53
C LEU A 377 -10.26 -3.03 -0.80
N PHE A 378 -9.80 -3.57 -1.92
CA PHE A 378 -8.47 -3.36 -2.44
C PHE A 378 -8.56 -3.21 -3.96
N VAL A 379 -7.72 -2.35 -4.54
CA VAL A 379 -7.60 -2.21 -5.98
C VAL A 379 -6.12 -2.38 -6.33
N ASP A 380 -5.81 -3.27 -7.28
CA ASP A 380 -4.43 -3.44 -7.73
C ASP A 380 -4.03 -2.38 -8.77
N THR A 381 -2.78 -2.42 -9.22
CA THR A 381 -2.24 -1.46 -10.17
C THR A 381 -2.87 -1.55 -11.56
N LEU A 382 -3.52 -2.68 -11.89
CA LEU A 382 -4.28 -2.87 -13.13
C LEU A 382 -5.72 -2.37 -13.01
N GLY A 383 -6.12 -1.85 -11.84
CA GLY A 383 -7.50 -1.42 -11.59
C GLY A 383 -8.45 -2.57 -11.29
N THR A 384 -7.95 -3.78 -11.01
CA THR A 384 -8.79 -4.91 -10.58
C THR A 384 -9.27 -4.67 -9.15
N LEU A 385 -10.58 -4.80 -8.92
CA LEU A 385 -11.19 -4.64 -7.61
C LEU A 385 -11.31 -5.98 -6.89
N TYR A 386 -10.93 -5.99 -5.62
CA TYR A 386 -11.12 -7.10 -4.69
C TYR A 386 -12.01 -6.63 -3.55
N VAL A 387 -13.12 -7.32 -3.34
CA VAL A 387 -14.16 -6.88 -2.40
C VAL A 387 -14.53 -8.02 -1.46
N ALA A 388 -14.51 -7.75 -0.16
CA ALA A 388 -15.10 -8.63 0.83
C ALA A 388 -16.62 -8.46 0.75
N ASP A 389 -17.28 -9.38 0.09
CA ASP A 389 -18.73 -9.45 -0.04
C ASP A 389 -19.32 -10.09 1.23
N SER A 390 -19.26 -9.32 2.32
CA SER A 390 -19.38 -9.84 3.68
C SER A 390 -20.71 -10.51 3.97
N GLY A 391 -21.81 -10.02 3.41
CA GLY A 391 -23.13 -10.60 3.58
C GLY A 391 -23.31 -11.94 2.87
N ASN A 392 -22.44 -12.25 1.91
CA ASN A 392 -22.40 -13.51 1.18
C ASN A 392 -21.20 -14.40 1.56
N ASP A 393 -20.46 -14.05 2.62
CA ASP A 393 -19.35 -14.85 3.15
C ASP A 393 -18.28 -15.21 2.11
N ARG A 394 -17.97 -14.28 1.20
CA ARG A 394 -17.03 -14.49 0.08
C ARG A 394 -16.14 -13.28 -0.20
N VAL A 395 -15.04 -13.51 -0.91
CA VAL A 395 -14.22 -12.45 -1.51
C VAL A 395 -14.36 -12.54 -3.03
N MET A 396 -14.69 -11.42 -3.64
CA MET A 396 -14.96 -11.30 -5.07
C MET A 396 -13.91 -10.45 -5.76
N ARG A 397 -13.62 -10.77 -7.02
CA ARG A 397 -12.70 -10.05 -7.91
C ARG A 397 -13.43 -9.55 -9.16
N TRP A 398 -13.13 -8.33 -9.60
CA TRP A 398 -13.51 -7.80 -10.92
C TRP A 398 -12.29 -7.17 -11.59
N ALA A 399 -11.88 -7.69 -12.73
CA ALA A 399 -10.95 -7.00 -13.60
C ALA A 399 -11.63 -5.80 -14.27
N GLN A 400 -10.81 -4.84 -14.72
CA GLN A 400 -11.32 -3.63 -15.36
C GLN A 400 -12.21 -3.98 -16.57
N GLY A 401 -13.45 -3.47 -16.56
CA GLY A 401 -14.42 -3.67 -17.63
C GLY A 401 -15.24 -4.97 -17.56
N GLU A 402 -14.97 -5.86 -16.60
CA GLU A 402 -15.79 -7.05 -16.38
C GLU A 402 -17.19 -6.66 -15.88
N LYS A 403 -18.23 -7.28 -16.47
CA LYS A 403 -19.63 -7.03 -16.08
C LYS A 403 -20.10 -7.84 -14.88
N GLN A 404 -19.38 -8.91 -14.55
CA GLN A 404 -19.64 -9.80 -13.43
C GLN A 404 -18.31 -10.16 -12.80
N GLY A 405 -18.32 -10.45 -11.50
CA GLY A 405 -17.12 -10.79 -10.76
C GLY A 405 -16.89 -12.29 -10.74
N THR A 406 -15.76 -12.66 -10.17
CA THR A 406 -15.39 -14.05 -9.89
C THR A 406 -15.18 -14.21 -8.38
N VAL A 407 -15.69 -15.29 -7.80
CA VAL A 407 -15.39 -15.61 -6.40
C VAL A 407 -13.96 -16.14 -6.34
N ILE A 408 -13.11 -15.54 -5.52
CA ILE A 408 -11.72 -15.99 -5.37
C ILE A 408 -11.50 -16.79 -4.09
N VAL A 409 -12.33 -16.55 -3.06
CA VAL A 409 -12.33 -17.28 -1.77
C VAL A 409 -13.75 -17.29 -1.21
N GLY A 410 -14.15 -18.38 -0.54
CA GLY A 410 -15.40 -18.47 0.22
C GLY A 410 -16.56 -19.17 -0.50
N GLU A 411 -16.31 -19.83 -1.63
CA GLU A 411 -17.34 -20.57 -2.39
C GLU A 411 -18.03 -21.69 -1.58
N ASN A 412 -17.38 -22.20 -0.53
CA ASN A 412 -17.94 -23.25 0.33
C ASN A 412 -18.88 -22.72 1.42
N GLY A 413 -19.28 -21.45 1.30
CA GLY A 413 -20.21 -20.75 2.17
C GLY A 413 -19.70 -20.57 3.60
N ARG A 414 -20.63 -20.12 4.44
CA ARG A 414 -20.38 -19.80 5.84
C ARG A 414 -19.89 -21.00 6.66
N GLY A 415 -18.83 -20.79 7.43
CA GLY A 415 -18.34 -21.78 8.40
C GLY A 415 -16.92 -21.49 8.88
N ALA A 416 -16.36 -22.41 9.68
CA ALA A 416 -15.05 -22.25 10.33
C ALA A 416 -13.95 -23.17 9.78
N ARG A 417 -14.23 -23.96 8.74
CA ARG A 417 -13.20 -24.78 8.08
C ARG A 417 -12.19 -23.91 7.34
N ALA A 418 -11.07 -24.48 6.90
CA ALA A 418 -10.02 -23.75 6.19
C ALA A 418 -10.51 -23.12 4.87
N ASN A 419 -11.48 -23.75 4.21
CA ASN A 419 -12.08 -23.27 2.96
C ASN A 419 -13.39 -22.49 3.13
N GLN A 420 -13.70 -22.10 4.36
CA GLN A 420 -14.90 -21.34 4.71
C GLN A 420 -14.48 -20.06 5.47
N ILE A 421 -15.25 -19.00 5.27
CA ILE A 421 -15.12 -17.73 5.98
C ILE A 421 -16.53 -17.32 6.48
N ASP A 422 -16.60 -16.54 7.55
CA ASP A 422 -17.85 -16.05 8.14
C ASP A 422 -17.73 -14.54 8.41
N LEU A 423 -18.48 -13.77 7.64
CA LEU A 423 -18.53 -12.31 7.66
C LEU A 423 -17.14 -11.67 7.46
N PRO A 424 -16.48 -11.88 6.31
CA PRO A 424 -15.17 -11.32 6.05
C PRO A 424 -15.22 -9.80 6.07
N THR A 425 -14.31 -9.14 6.81
CA THR A 425 -14.28 -7.67 6.91
C THR A 425 -13.09 -7.09 6.15
N GLY A 426 -11.93 -6.94 6.80
CA GLY A 426 -10.74 -6.37 6.20
C GLY A 426 -10.04 -7.34 5.24
N LEU A 427 -9.48 -6.79 4.17
CA LEU A 427 -8.63 -7.49 3.22
C LEU A 427 -7.26 -6.83 3.18
N SER A 428 -6.20 -7.60 3.04
CA SER A 428 -4.85 -7.10 2.77
C SER A 428 -4.09 -8.12 1.93
N PHE A 429 -3.13 -7.64 1.15
CA PHE A 429 -2.26 -8.47 0.32
C PHE A 429 -0.82 -8.27 0.74
N ASP A 430 -0.04 -9.34 0.74
CA ASP A 430 1.41 -9.20 0.85
C ASP A 430 2.05 -8.93 -0.53
N ARG A 431 3.34 -8.61 -0.53
CA ARG A 431 4.13 -8.38 -1.76
C ARG A 431 4.24 -9.59 -2.70
N HIS A 432 3.76 -10.77 -2.28
CA HIS A 432 3.69 -11.98 -3.10
C HIS A 432 2.26 -12.22 -3.62
N GLY A 433 1.32 -11.29 -3.39
CA GLY A 433 -0.07 -11.44 -3.81
C GLY A 433 -0.86 -12.45 -2.98
N ASN A 434 -0.34 -12.92 -1.83
CA ASN A 434 -1.13 -13.76 -0.93
C ASN A 434 -2.23 -12.88 -0.29
N LEU A 435 -3.45 -13.39 -0.30
CA LEU A 435 -4.62 -12.69 0.26
C LEU A 435 -4.75 -13.01 1.75
N TYR A 436 -4.90 -11.98 2.57
CA TYR A 436 -5.21 -12.07 3.99
C TYR A 436 -6.63 -11.54 4.23
N VAL A 437 -7.47 -12.36 4.85
CA VAL A 437 -8.88 -12.05 5.12
C VAL A 437 -9.13 -12.08 6.62
N VAL A 438 -9.70 -11.01 7.14
CA VAL A 438 -10.24 -10.99 8.50
C VAL A 438 -11.55 -11.76 8.51
N ASP A 439 -11.52 -12.95 9.08
CA ASP A 439 -12.64 -13.87 9.22
C ASP A 439 -13.35 -13.58 10.56
N GLN A 440 -14.11 -12.48 10.57
CA GLN A 440 -14.51 -11.75 11.78
C GLN A 440 -15.22 -12.64 12.80
N ARG A 441 -16.22 -13.42 12.37
CA ARG A 441 -17.03 -14.24 13.28
C ARG A 441 -16.35 -15.53 13.69
N ASN A 442 -15.30 -15.94 12.99
CA ASN A 442 -14.43 -17.03 13.40
C ASN A 442 -13.22 -16.54 14.23
N HIS A 443 -13.14 -15.24 14.56
CA HIS A 443 -12.13 -14.70 15.47
C HIS A 443 -10.70 -14.98 15.02
N ARG A 444 -10.45 -14.87 13.71
CA ARG A 444 -9.16 -15.22 13.11
C ARG A 444 -8.86 -14.40 11.86
N VAL A 445 -7.62 -14.49 11.41
CA VAL A 445 -7.20 -14.07 10.08
C VAL A 445 -6.74 -15.30 9.30
N GLN A 446 -7.27 -15.47 8.09
CA GLN A 446 -6.84 -16.51 7.16
C GLN A 446 -6.01 -15.93 6.04
N ARG A 447 -4.90 -16.61 5.71
CA ARG A 447 -4.08 -16.34 4.54
C ARG A 447 -4.34 -17.40 3.48
N PHE A 448 -4.65 -16.95 2.27
CA PHE A 448 -4.80 -17.77 1.07
C PHE A 448 -3.61 -17.50 0.15
N SER A 449 -2.87 -18.55 -0.20
CA SER A 449 -1.69 -18.39 -1.04
C SER A 449 -2.07 -18.23 -2.51
N LEU A 450 -1.41 -17.32 -3.21
CA LEU A 450 -1.53 -17.22 -4.66
C LEU A 450 -0.85 -18.45 -5.29
N ASP A 451 -1.59 -19.19 -6.12
CA ASP A 451 -1.07 -20.35 -6.83
C ASP A 451 -0.52 -19.94 -8.19
N TYR A 452 0.81 -19.92 -8.30
CA TYR A 452 1.51 -19.60 -9.54
C TYR A 452 1.51 -20.74 -10.56
N ASN A 453 1.05 -21.94 -10.19
CA ASN A 453 1.10 -23.12 -11.08
C ASN A 453 -0.20 -23.34 -11.87
N LEU A 454 -1.27 -22.60 -11.56
CA LEU A 454 -2.57 -22.67 -12.24
C LEU A 454 -2.89 -21.40 -13.02
N ALA A 455 -1.96 -20.44 -13.03
CA ALA A 455 -2.13 -19.06 -13.47
C ALA A 455 -1.64 -18.78 -14.89
#